data_AF-A0A238Y178-F1
#
_entry.id   AF-A0A238Y178-F1
#
_cell.length_a   1.000
_cell.length_b   1.000
_cell.length_c   1.000
_cell.angle_alpha   90.00
_cell.angle_beta   90.00
_cell.angle_gamma   90.00
#
_symmetry.space_group_name_H-M   'P 1'
#
loop_
_entity.id
_entity.type
_entity.pdbx_description
1 polymer ?
#
loop_
_entity_poly.entity_id
_entity_poly.type
_entity_poly.pdbx_seq_one_letter_code
_entity_poly.pdbx_strand_id
1 'polypeptide(L)'
;MERKLLGLITGVIVGCSFVNFSYAETKVYKINIIKTSQISPNADKKILYYKIKPGDTIYGILKKYKLPIKMLDEIVKLNKIKDPDKIKVGQIIKIPLPQTKFKNRKTVKADKTLIPDVSTMLSNFGKIYKKGTILLNSGVVNLKENPLLTIKSKNYIFNLNNNLSPEIIKELESIGYNTVSSKEEFLKLFEDYLLSSFGEFEANGTLKLGTVDRLIYHYDYLTYDTETGNVVIFNLTPDTPKKLKNLLSAYGITLEQPEGYKEDGKAGIFKLLTGNPELKVAKLLKLLTRERPVKTPYGFLFKKIKVFITSPEINPEEKTRKKMEGFKVIPVEEENLENTIKLAVQSIPFAVQKIKLVIVEPPGTVGKRSRFEIRGLSIDIPGKRYFLIPGVEKPEEIPYIISRGINLIIY
;
A
#
# COMPACT_ATOMS: atom_id res chain seq x y z
N MET A 1 -61.92 -24.56 -9.24
CA MET A 1 -60.47 -24.55 -9.47
C MET A 1 -59.82 -24.91 -8.14
N GLU A 2 -59.85 -26.18 -7.72
CA GLU A 2 -59.09 -27.32 -8.26
C GLU A 2 -57.59 -27.26 -7.92
N ARG A 3 -56.89 -28.33 -7.56
CA ARG A 3 -57.14 -29.70 -7.08
C ARG A 3 -55.88 -30.47 -7.53
N LYS A 4 -55.19 -31.14 -6.59
CA LYS A 4 -54.55 -32.47 -6.81
C LYS A 4 -53.38 -32.53 -7.85
N LEU A 5 -52.51 -33.56 -7.89
CA LEU A 5 -52.26 -34.67 -6.97
C LEU A 5 -50.75 -35.06 -6.94
N LEU A 6 -50.41 -36.00 -6.06
CA LEU A 6 -49.25 -36.88 -6.02
C LEU A 6 -48.74 -37.40 -7.39
N GLY A 7 -47.48 -37.84 -7.42
CA GLY A 7 -47.05 -38.93 -8.30
C GLY A 7 -45.55 -39.26 -8.19
N LEU A 8 -45.18 -40.37 -7.53
CA LEU A 8 -43.84 -40.95 -7.68
C LEU A 8 -43.73 -41.68 -9.03
N ILE A 9 -42.58 -41.56 -9.70
CA ILE A 9 -42.05 -42.64 -10.53
C ILE A 9 -40.56 -42.80 -10.20
N THR A 10 -40.17 -43.97 -9.68
CA THR A 10 -38.77 -44.40 -9.55
C THR A 10 -38.33 -45.09 -10.84
N GLY A 11 -37.27 -44.62 -11.50
CA GLY A 11 -36.86 -45.18 -12.80
C GLY A 11 -35.45 -44.81 -13.27
N VAL A 12 -34.47 -45.66 -12.91
CA VAL A 12 -33.21 -46.01 -13.61
C VAL A 12 -32.27 -44.89 -14.11
N ILE A 13 -30.98 -45.05 -13.78
CA ILE A 13 -29.85 -44.22 -14.22
C ILE A 13 -29.39 -44.61 -15.64
N VAL A 14 -29.31 -43.65 -16.57
CA VAL A 14 -28.29 -43.62 -17.64
C VAL A 14 -27.78 -42.18 -17.78
N GLY A 15 -26.47 -42.01 -17.96
CA GLY A 15 -25.80 -40.73 -17.72
C GLY A 15 -25.86 -39.69 -18.84
N CYS A 16 -25.86 -38.42 -18.42
CA CYS A 16 -25.06 -37.39 -19.07
C CYS A 16 -24.52 -36.44 -17.98
N SER A 17 -23.21 -36.26 -17.89
CA SER A 17 -22.59 -35.49 -16.79
C SER A 17 -22.60 -33.99 -17.07
N PHE A 18 -23.15 -33.22 -16.13
CA PHE A 18 -23.12 -31.76 -16.15
C PHE A 18 -21.71 -31.18 -16.26
N VAL A 19 -21.55 -30.13 -17.07
CA VAL A 19 -20.68 -28.99 -16.73
C VAL A 19 -21.44 -27.69 -17.00
N ASN A 20 -22.18 -27.20 -16.00
CA ASN A 20 -22.71 -25.84 -16.03
C ASN A 20 -21.54 -24.84 -15.92
N PHE A 21 -21.31 -24.05 -16.97
CA PHE A 21 -20.35 -22.95 -16.94
C PHE A 21 -20.91 -21.76 -16.12
N SER A 22 -20.85 -21.89 -14.81
CA SER A 22 -21.03 -20.76 -13.89
C SER A 22 -19.89 -19.76 -14.13
N TYR A 23 -20.25 -18.51 -14.46
CA TYR A 23 -19.28 -17.41 -14.53
C TYR A 23 -18.68 -17.19 -13.14
N ALA A 24 -17.37 -17.45 -13.01
CA ALA A 24 -16.70 -17.41 -11.73
C ALA A 24 -16.58 -15.96 -11.21
N GLU A 25 -17.44 -15.61 -10.25
CA GLU A 25 -17.32 -14.41 -9.43
C GLU A 25 -15.90 -14.30 -8.85
N THR A 26 -15.33 -13.10 -8.83
CA THR A 26 -13.95 -12.87 -8.39
C THR A 26 -13.82 -13.02 -6.88
N LYS A 27 -13.54 -14.25 -6.41
CA LYS A 27 -13.33 -14.55 -4.99
C LYS A 27 -12.16 -13.73 -4.42
N VAL A 28 -12.47 -12.82 -3.51
CA VAL A 28 -11.49 -12.02 -2.78
C VAL A 28 -10.94 -12.84 -1.61
N TYR A 29 -9.71 -13.30 -1.75
CA TYR A 29 -9.01 -13.99 -0.67
C TYR A 29 -8.38 -12.95 0.27
N LYS A 30 -9.10 -12.53 1.33
CA LYS A 30 -8.43 -11.92 2.50
C LYS A 30 -7.59 -13.01 3.15
N ILE A 31 -6.27 -12.94 2.97
CA ILE A 31 -5.34 -13.73 3.77
C ILE A 31 -5.39 -13.15 5.18
N ASN A 32 -6.00 -13.88 6.12
CA ASN A 32 -5.83 -13.61 7.54
C ASN A 32 -4.39 -13.95 7.92
N ILE A 33 -3.51 -12.96 7.84
CA ILE A 33 -2.20 -12.97 8.50
C ILE A 33 -2.45 -13.07 10.02
N ILE A 34 -1.46 -13.58 10.76
CA ILE A 34 -1.58 -13.97 12.17
C ILE A 34 -2.26 -12.87 13.02
N LYS A 35 -3.22 -13.31 13.83
CA LYS A 35 -4.32 -12.53 14.42
C LYS A 35 -3.87 -11.37 15.33
N THR A 36 -4.43 -10.18 15.09
CA THR A 36 -4.79 -9.15 16.09
C THR A 36 -6.06 -8.43 15.54
N SER A 37 -6.75 -7.52 16.24
CA SER A 37 -8.11 -6.98 15.88
C SER A 37 -8.22 -5.44 15.70
N GLN A 38 -8.97 -4.94 14.68
CA GLN A 38 -9.66 -3.59 14.48
C GLN A 38 -9.96 -3.19 12.98
N ILE A 39 -10.38 -1.93 12.66
CA ILE A 39 -11.35 -1.49 11.56
C ILE A 39 -10.89 -0.19 10.74
N SER A 40 -11.50 0.20 9.57
CA SER A 40 -11.17 1.33 8.57
C SER A 40 -12.43 1.87 7.75
N PRO A 41 -12.51 2.55 6.52
CA PRO A 41 -11.60 3.24 5.49
C PRO A 41 -12.15 4.50 4.62
N ASN A 42 -11.40 5.03 3.58
CA ASN A 42 -11.81 5.46 2.16
C ASN A 42 -11.94 6.97 1.58
N ALA A 43 -11.74 7.23 0.22
CA ALA A 43 -12.17 8.37 -0.75
C ALA A 43 -11.15 9.06 -1.82
N ASP A 44 -11.54 9.94 -2.83
CA ASP A 44 -10.82 10.35 -4.15
C ASP A 44 -10.97 11.83 -4.82
N LYS A 45 -10.38 12.21 -6.03
CA LYS A 45 -10.14 13.63 -6.65
C LYS A 45 -10.60 14.05 -8.17
N LYS A 46 -10.20 15.21 -8.84
CA LYS A 46 -10.84 15.95 -10.06
C LYS A 46 -9.93 16.95 -10.93
N ILE A 47 -10.47 17.85 -11.82
CA ILE A 47 -9.88 18.87 -12.79
C ILE A 47 -10.76 20.20 -13.02
N LEU A 48 -10.21 21.34 -13.55
CA LEU A 48 -10.82 22.67 -13.94
C LEU A 48 -10.41 23.21 -15.38
N TYR A 49 -11.05 24.29 -15.87
CA TYR A 49 -10.74 25.09 -17.08
C TYR A 49 -10.76 26.63 -16.81
N TYR A 50 -9.94 27.45 -17.50
CA TYR A 50 -9.81 28.93 -17.34
C TYR A 50 -9.57 29.66 -18.68
N LYS A 51 -9.94 30.96 -18.81
CA LYS A 51 -9.73 31.80 -20.00
C LYS A 51 -8.85 33.02 -19.70
N ILE A 52 -7.75 33.18 -20.46
CA ILE A 52 -6.70 34.18 -20.29
C ILE A 52 -7.17 35.60 -20.65
N LYS A 53 -6.83 36.58 -19.80
CA LYS A 53 -7.16 38.01 -19.94
C LYS A 53 -5.92 38.85 -20.26
N PRO A 54 -6.06 40.13 -20.68
CA PRO A 54 -4.92 41.06 -20.76
C PRO A 54 -4.17 41.13 -19.42
N GLY A 55 -2.85 41.01 -19.45
CA GLY A 55 -1.99 41.03 -18.26
C GLY A 55 -1.94 39.74 -17.42
N ASP A 56 -2.71 38.70 -17.75
CA ASP A 56 -2.52 37.37 -17.13
C ASP A 56 -1.19 36.75 -17.64
N THR A 57 -0.43 36.09 -16.75
CA THR A 57 0.65 35.14 -17.08
C THR A 57 0.33 33.78 -16.47
N ILE A 58 0.88 32.67 -16.96
CA ILE A 58 0.60 31.35 -16.36
C ILE A 58 1.05 31.31 -14.88
N TYR A 59 2.18 31.93 -14.56
CA TYR A 59 2.65 32.15 -13.19
C TYR A 59 1.66 32.94 -12.33
N GLY A 60 1.12 34.04 -12.86
CA GLY A 60 0.09 34.84 -12.19
C GLY A 60 -1.21 34.05 -11.94
N ILE A 61 -1.63 33.22 -12.91
CA ILE A 61 -2.79 32.33 -12.80
C ILE A 61 -2.55 31.25 -11.74
N LEU A 62 -1.38 30.59 -11.72
CA LEU A 62 -0.98 29.63 -10.68
C LEU A 62 -1.07 30.25 -9.29
N LYS A 63 -0.42 31.41 -9.08
CA LYS A 63 -0.44 32.16 -7.81
C LYS A 63 -1.86 32.53 -7.37
N LYS A 64 -2.70 32.99 -8.31
CA LYS A 64 -4.11 33.37 -8.10
C LYS A 64 -5.00 32.20 -7.70
N TYR A 65 -4.71 30.98 -8.18
CA TYR A 65 -5.42 29.76 -7.79
C TYR A 65 -4.73 28.98 -6.65
N LYS A 66 -3.68 29.54 -6.02
CA LYS A 66 -2.84 28.89 -4.99
C LYS A 66 -2.25 27.54 -5.43
N LEU A 67 -1.95 27.40 -6.72
CA LEU A 67 -1.32 26.20 -7.27
C LEU A 67 0.21 26.37 -7.24
N PRO A 68 0.97 25.34 -6.82
CA PRO A 68 2.42 25.44 -6.72
C PRO A 68 3.07 25.64 -8.08
N ILE A 69 4.14 26.43 -8.13
CA ILE A 69 4.79 26.88 -9.37
C ILE A 69 5.27 25.70 -10.23
N LYS A 70 5.64 24.56 -9.62
CA LYS A 70 6.00 23.31 -10.33
C LYS A 70 4.87 22.69 -11.18
N MET A 71 3.61 23.12 -11.02
CA MET A 71 2.51 22.77 -11.93
C MET A 71 2.51 23.60 -13.23
N LEU A 72 3.41 24.57 -13.40
CA LEU A 72 3.62 25.27 -14.67
C LEU A 72 3.86 24.27 -15.80
N ASP A 73 4.80 23.34 -15.60
CA ASP A 73 5.12 22.24 -16.51
C ASP A 73 3.91 21.36 -16.83
N GLU A 74 3.11 21.00 -15.81
CA GLU A 74 1.92 20.17 -15.98
C GLU A 74 0.87 20.89 -16.82
N ILE A 75 0.59 22.16 -16.53
CA ILE A 75 -0.36 23.00 -17.27
C ILE A 75 0.14 23.26 -18.70
N VAL A 76 1.43 23.52 -18.89
CA VAL A 76 2.06 23.73 -20.21
C VAL A 76 1.94 22.47 -21.06
N LYS A 77 2.24 21.29 -20.49
CA LYS A 77 2.09 19.97 -21.17
C LYS A 77 0.62 19.64 -21.46
N LEU A 78 -0.28 19.81 -20.47
CA LEU A 78 -1.72 19.53 -20.60
C LEU A 78 -2.42 20.41 -21.66
N ASN A 79 -1.88 21.61 -21.92
CA ASN A 79 -2.40 22.57 -22.90
C ASN A 79 -1.56 22.69 -24.17
N LYS A 80 -0.48 21.90 -24.31
CA LYS A 80 0.44 21.91 -25.45
C LYS A 80 0.99 23.31 -25.78
N ILE A 81 1.28 24.11 -24.75
CA ILE A 81 1.83 25.46 -24.89
C ILE A 81 3.32 25.32 -25.26
N LYS A 82 3.75 26.00 -26.33
CA LYS A 82 5.16 25.93 -26.81
C LYS A 82 6.12 26.84 -26.02
N ASP A 83 5.60 27.92 -25.46
CA ASP A 83 6.34 28.99 -24.79
C ASP A 83 5.45 29.52 -23.66
N PRO A 84 5.81 29.33 -22.37
CA PRO A 84 4.96 29.71 -21.24
C PRO A 84 4.69 31.21 -21.13
N ASP A 85 5.59 32.05 -21.65
CA ASP A 85 5.53 33.50 -21.53
C ASP A 85 4.78 34.15 -22.71
N LYS A 86 4.56 33.42 -23.80
CA LYS A 86 3.85 33.88 -25.01
C LYS A 86 2.41 33.34 -25.12
N ILE A 87 1.67 33.33 -24.02
CA ILE A 87 0.23 33.02 -24.02
C ILE A 87 -0.59 34.15 -24.66
N LYS A 88 -1.70 33.80 -25.33
CA LYS A 88 -2.55 34.78 -26.04
C LYS A 88 -3.80 35.16 -25.24
N VAL A 89 -4.13 36.45 -25.22
CA VAL A 89 -5.39 36.95 -24.67
C VAL A 89 -6.58 36.24 -25.35
N GLY A 90 -7.53 35.75 -24.55
CA GLY A 90 -8.69 35.01 -25.02
C GLY A 90 -8.49 33.49 -25.15
N GLN A 91 -7.27 32.98 -25.06
CA GLN A 91 -6.96 31.55 -25.05
C GLN A 91 -7.57 30.86 -23.81
N ILE A 92 -8.01 29.61 -23.96
CA ILE A 92 -8.51 28.77 -22.85
C ILE A 92 -7.46 27.73 -22.48
N ILE A 93 -7.24 27.54 -21.18
CA ILE A 93 -6.33 26.53 -20.61
C ILE A 93 -7.04 25.64 -19.59
N LYS A 94 -6.73 24.35 -19.61
CA LYS A 94 -7.10 23.35 -18.60
C LYS A 94 -6.17 23.49 -17.41
N ILE A 95 -6.71 23.38 -16.20
CA ILE A 95 -5.96 23.47 -14.94
C ILE A 95 -6.37 22.28 -14.08
N PRO A 96 -5.48 21.32 -13.76
CA PRO A 96 -5.82 20.24 -12.87
C PRO A 96 -5.99 20.79 -11.45
N LEU A 97 -7.22 20.76 -10.92
CA LEU A 97 -7.49 21.05 -9.52
C LEU A 97 -7.62 19.74 -8.73
N PRO A 98 -6.82 19.49 -7.68
CA PRO A 98 -7.16 18.44 -6.72
C PRO A 98 -8.58 18.67 -6.18
N GLN A 99 -9.38 17.61 -5.90
CA GLN A 99 -10.60 17.83 -5.12
C GLN A 99 -10.23 18.18 -3.70
N THR A 100 -10.24 19.47 -3.45
CA THR A 100 -10.48 20.07 -2.15
C THR A 100 -11.54 21.15 -2.41
N LYS A 101 -12.81 20.80 -2.20
CA LYS A 101 -13.85 21.82 -1.95
C LYS A 101 -13.50 22.45 -0.60
N PHE A 102 -12.58 23.41 -0.60
CA PHE A 102 -12.11 24.09 0.60
C PHE A 102 -13.27 24.87 1.26
N LYS A 103 -13.98 24.22 2.18
CA LYS A 103 -14.73 24.86 3.27
C LYS A 103 -14.00 24.53 4.56
N ASN A 104 -13.52 25.56 5.23
CA ASN A 104 -12.71 25.49 6.45
C ASN A 104 -13.34 24.58 7.51
N ARG A 105 -12.59 23.55 7.95
CA ARG A 105 -12.87 22.81 9.19
C ARG A 105 -11.56 22.43 9.87
N LYS A 106 -11.30 22.99 11.06
CA LYS A 106 -10.39 22.40 12.06
C LYS A 106 -11.15 21.34 12.86
N THR A 107 -10.39 20.65 13.73
CA THR A 107 -10.79 19.64 14.73
C THR A 107 -11.31 18.30 14.20
N VAL A 108 -10.48 17.27 14.35
CA VAL A 108 -10.84 15.84 14.36
C VAL A 108 -10.47 15.30 15.74
N LYS A 109 -11.33 14.50 16.37
CA LYS A 109 -11.03 13.88 17.67
C LYS A 109 -10.17 12.65 17.46
N ALA A 110 -8.97 12.64 18.06
CA ALA A 110 -8.06 11.49 18.02
C ALA A 110 -8.60 10.30 18.84
N ASP A 111 -8.18 9.09 18.46
CA ASP A 111 -8.51 7.85 19.18
C ASP A 111 -7.88 7.85 20.60
N LYS A 112 -8.66 7.44 21.61
CA LYS A 112 -8.38 7.74 23.03
C LYS A 112 -7.36 6.81 23.69
N THR A 113 -7.10 5.63 23.14
CA THR A 113 -6.48 4.50 23.87
C THR A 113 -5.02 4.22 23.54
N LEU A 114 -4.38 5.09 22.77
CA LEU A 114 -2.96 4.97 22.38
C LEU A 114 -2.20 6.25 22.73
N ILE A 115 -1.26 6.12 23.66
CA ILE A 115 -0.13 7.05 23.88
C ILE A 115 1.16 6.20 23.94
N PRO A 116 1.74 5.82 22.78
CA PRO A 116 3.09 5.25 22.73
C PRO A 116 4.15 6.32 23.04
N ASP A 117 5.43 5.96 23.02
CA ASP A 117 6.53 6.88 23.42
C ASP A 117 6.83 7.98 22.38
N VAL A 118 5.90 8.94 22.22
CA VAL A 118 6.00 10.10 21.32
C VAL A 118 7.21 10.99 21.60
N SER A 119 7.87 10.84 22.75
CA SER A 119 9.15 11.50 23.01
C SER A 119 10.23 11.12 21.97
N THR A 120 10.16 9.94 21.36
CA THR A 120 11.07 9.54 20.26
C THR A 120 10.77 10.22 18.93
N MET A 121 9.57 10.77 18.72
CA MET A 121 9.29 11.70 17.63
C MET A 121 9.71 13.12 18.00
N LEU A 122 9.40 13.54 19.24
CA LEU A 122 9.68 14.88 19.74
C LEU A 122 11.17 15.22 19.76
N SER A 123 12.08 14.24 19.81
CA SER A 123 13.53 14.46 19.66
C SER A 123 13.95 14.98 18.28
N ASN A 124 13.11 14.84 17.26
CA ASN A 124 13.31 15.48 15.95
C ASN A 124 12.83 16.95 15.95
N PHE A 125 12.10 17.39 16.97
CA PHE A 125 11.44 18.71 17.06
C PHE A 125 12.06 19.63 18.12
N GLY A 126 12.80 19.06 19.07
CA GLY A 126 13.47 19.77 20.15
C GLY A 126 14.41 18.87 20.96
N LYS A 127 15.22 19.47 21.85
CA LYS A 127 16.10 18.69 22.73
C LYS A 127 15.26 18.03 23.83
N ILE A 128 15.50 16.74 24.08
CA ILE A 128 14.81 15.98 25.14
C ILE A 128 15.79 15.45 26.18
N TYR A 129 15.40 15.59 27.43
CA TYR A 129 16.12 15.06 28.58
C TYR A 129 15.24 14.02 29.29
N LYS A 130 15.57 12.73 29.10
CA LYS A 130 14.94 11.57 29.77
C LYS A 130 15.69 11.12 31.04
N LYS A 131 16.57 11.97 31.58
CA LYS A 131 17.52 11.64 32.66
C LYS A 131 17.78 12.87 33.53
N GLY A 132 18.03 12.63 34.82
CA GLY A 132 18.20 13.69 35.82
C GLY A 132 16.91 13.99 36.58
N THR A 133 17.00 14.89 37.53
CA THR A 133 15.90 15.36 38.38
C THR A 133 15.87 16.87 38.42
N ILE A 134 14.68 17.45 38.53
CA ILE A 134 14.51 18.85 38.94
C ILE A 134 14.17 18.84 40.42
N LEU A 135 14.95 19.54 41.23
CA LEU A 135 14.69 19.78 42.65
C LEU A 135 13.87 21.07 42.79
N LEU A 136 12.78 21.00 43.55
CA LEU A 136 11.84 22.08 43.80
C LEU A 136 11.56 22.16 45.31
N ASN A 137 11.04 23.28 45.80
CA ASN A 137 10.65 23.41 47.21
C ASN A 137 9.42 22.53 47.53
N SER A 138 8.56 22.30 46.54
CA SER A 138 7.38 21.42 46.59
C SER A 138 7.67 19.94 46.33
N GLY A 139 8.88 19.55 45.90
CA GLY A 139 9.23 18.14 45.66
C GLY A 139 10.32 17.89 44.63
N VAL A 140 10.29 16.72 43.99
CA VAL A 140 11.30 16.28 43.01
C VAL A 140 10.63 15.74 41.75
N VAL A 141 11.01 16.26 40.58
CA VAL A 141 10.52 15.82 39.28
C VAL A 141 11.54 14.88 38.64
N ASN A 142 11.18 13.61 38.44
CA ASN A 142 12.01 12.61 37.77
C ASN A 142 11.88 12.72 36.25
N LEU A 143 12.92 13.16 35.54
CA LEU A 143 12.89 13.33 34.08
C LEU A 143 12.83 12.02 33.28
N LYS A 144 13.00 10.86 33.93
CA LYS A 144 12.73 9.55 33.32
C LYS A 144 11.22 9.26 33.18
N GLU A 145 10.43 9.77 34.12
CA GLU A 145 8.96 9.59 34.17
C GLU A 145 8.22 10.80 33.58
N ASN A 146 8.81 11.98 33.72
CA ASN A 146 8.29 13.27 33.26
C ASN A 146 9.31 13.95 32.32
N PRO A 147 9.47 13.50 31.05
CA PRO A 147 10.51 14.02 30.17
C PRO A 147 10.40 15.53 29.95
N LEU A 148 11.57 16.20 29.96
CA LEU A 148 11.71 17.59 29.56
C LEU A 148 11.97 17.68 28.06
N LEU A 149 11.17 18.48 27.35
CA LEU A 149 11.36 18.86 25.95
C LEU A 149 11.56 20.38 25.83
N THR A 150 12.59 20.81 25.11
CA THR A 150 12.83 22.23 24.78
C THR A 150 12.54 22.49 23.29
N ILE A 151 11.51 23.29 22.99
CA ILE A 151 11.14 23.74 21.63
C ILE A 151 11.26 25.26 21.55
N LYS A 152 12.04 25.79 20.60
CA LYS A 152 12.14 27.25 20.30
C LYS A 152 12.24 28.12 21.59
N SER A 153 13.17 27.73 22.47
CA SER A 153 13.46 28.34 23.79
C SER A 153 12.36 28.25 24.86
N LYS A 154 11.28 27.49 24.64
CA LYS A 154 10.29 27.11 25.67
C LYS A 154 10.53 25.69 26.17
N ASN A 155 10.39 25.50 27.48
CA ASN A 155 10.53 24.20 28.14
C ASN A 155 9.14 23.60 28.45
N TYR A 156 9.00 22.29 28.24
CA TYR A 156 7.78 21.51 28.44
C TYR A 156 8.06 20.24 29.25
N ILE A 157 7.37 20.05 30.37
CA ILE A 157 7.43 18.84 31.21
C ILE A 157 6.21 17.96 30.91
N PHE A 158 6.45 16.70 30.54
CA PHE A 158 5.42 15.76 30.10
C PHE A 158 4.87 14.90 31.25
N ASN A 159 3.85 15.41 31.93
CA ASN A 159 3.12 14.77 33.04
C ASN A 159 1.99 13.85 32.55
N LEU A 160 2.27 13.03 31.52
CA LEU A 160 1.24 12.18 30.87
C LEU A 160 0.66 11.09 31.78
N ASN A 161 1.34 10.78 32.89
CA ASN A 161 0.88 9.85 33.92
C ASN A 161 0.12 10.53 35.07
N ASN A 162 0.01 11.87 35.08
CA ASN A 162 -0.57 12.67 36.16
C ASN A 162 -0.01 12.34 37.56
N ASN A 163 1.32 12.17 37.67
CA ASN A 163 2.00 11.82 38.92
C ASN A 163 2.67 13.01 39.63
N LEU A 164 2.66 14.20 39.04
CA LEU A 164 3.09 15.45 39.69
C LEU A 164 1.92 16.11 40.44
N SER A 165 2.19 16.69 41.61
CA SER A 165 1.16 17.38 42.42
C SER A 165 0.84 18.78 41.89
N PRO A 166 -0.32 19.37 42.25
CA PRO A 166 -0.67 20.74 41.84
C PRO A 166 0.32 21.81 42.30
N GLU A 167 1.04 21.58 43.39
CA GLU A 167 2.07 22.46 43.95
C GLU A 167 3.33 22.41 43.07
N ILE A 168 3.77 21.20 42.73
CA ILE A 168 4.90 20.95 41.81
C ILE A 168 4.61 21.56 40.43
N ILE A 169 3.39 21.41 39.91
CA ILE A 169 2.98 21.99 38.63
C ILE A 169 3.07 23.53 38.66
N LYS A 170 2.58 24.18 39.74
CA LYS A 170 2.67 25.64 39.90
C LYS A 170 4.11 26.15 40.07
N GLU A 171 4.98 25.40 40.75
CA GLU A 171 6.39 25.79 40.91
C GLU A 171 7.19 25.58 39.62
N LEU A 172 6.89 24.53 38.84
CA LEU A 172 7.40 24.38 37.48
C LEU A 172 6.99 25.57 36.59
N GLU A 173 5.73 25.98 36.65
CA GLU A 173 5.19 27.08 35.84
C GLU A 173 5.73 28.45 36.25
N SER A 174 5.95 28.70 37.55
CA SER A 174 6.54 29.96 38.03
C SER A 174 8.02 30.12 37.63
N ILE A 175 8.77 29.02 37.50
CA ILE A 175 10.17 29.04 37.01
C ILE A 175 10.29 28.82 35.48
N GLY A 176 9.17 28.83 34.74
CA GLY A 176 9.15 28.89 33.27
C GLY A 176 9.06 27.56 32.52
N TYR A 177 8.76 26.44 33.20
CA TYR A 177 8.37 25.18 32.54
C TYR A 177 6.86 25.16 32.30
N ASN A 178 6.46 24.88 31.08
CA ASN A 178 5.06 24.59 30.75
C ASN A 178 4.78 23.12 31.10
N THR A 179 3.63 22.79 31.69
CA THR A 179 3.25 21.39 31.88
C THR A 179 2.39 20.87 30.72
N VAL A 180 2.51 19.58 30.42
CA VAL A 180 1.69 18.86 29.43
C VAL A 180 1.16 17.60 30.10
N SER A 181 -0.09 17.66 30.56
CA SER A 181 -0.73 16.62 31.39
C SER A 181 -1.84 15.86 30.64
N SER A 182 -2.34 16.37 29.51
CA SER A 182 -3.30 15.68 28.64
C SER A 182 -2.78 15.35 27.24
N LYS A 183 -3.43 14.37 26.59
CA LYS A 183 -3.17 14.04 25.17
C LYS A 183 -3.58 15.20 24.27
N GLU A 184 -4.66 15.90 24.62
CA GLU A 184 -5.18 17.07 23.91
C GLU A 184 -4.20 18.25 23.92
N GLU A 185 -3.54 18.53 25.05
CA GLU A 185 -2.44 19.50 25.13
C GLU A 185 -1.26 19.10 24.27
N PHE A 186 -0.84 17.83 24.34
CA PHE A 186 0.27 17.32 23.51
C PHE A 186 -0.05 17.46 22.00
N LEU A 187 -1.23 17.03 21.57
CA LEU A 187 -1.64 17.13 20.16
C LEU A 187 -1.67 18.59 19.70
N LYS A 188 -2.19 19.51 20.54
CA LYS A 188 -2.15 20.94 20.24
C LYS A 188 -0.70 21.46 20.11
N LEU A 189 0.19 21.12 21.04
CA LEU A 189 1.59 21.51 20.99
C LEU A 189 2.29 20.97 19.72
N PHE A 190 1.96 19.74 19.31
CA PHE A 190 2.50 19.14 18.09
C PHE A 190 1.92 19.78 16.82
N GLU A 191 0.62 20.07 16.76
CA GLU A 191 0.00 20.79 15.64
C GLU A 191 0.53 22.23 15.52
N ASP A 192 0.70 22.95 16.63
CA ASP A 192 1.31 24.28 16.66
C ASP A 192 2.80 24.21 16.24
N TYR A 193 3.54 23.14 16.62
CA TYR A 193 4.89 22.88 16.10
C TYR A 193 4.88 22.67 14.58
N LEU A 194 4.01 21.82 14.04
CA LEU A 194 3.91 21.53 12.60
C LEU A 194 3.60 22.81 11.81
N LEU A 195 2.60 23.60 12.23
CA LEU A 195 2.28 24.88 11.61
C LEU A 195 3.46 25.87 11.67
N SER A 196 4.17 25.93 12.79
CA SER A 196 5.31 26.83 12.98
C SER A 196 6.60 26.42 12.27
N SER A 197 6.63 25.26 11.60
CA SER A 197 7.85 24.68 11.00
C SER A 197 7.67 24.26 9.54
N PHE A 198 6.45 23.85 9.14
CA PHE A 198 6.11 23.45 7.77
C PHE A 198 4.94 24.29 7.17
N GLY A 199 4.35 25.21 7.94
CA GLY A 199 3.27 26.10 7.50
C GLY A 199 1.88 25.46 7.47
N GLU A 200 1.74 24.25 6.90
CA GLU A 200 0.47 23.51 6.82
C GLU A 200 0.62 22.00 7.04
N PHE A 201 -0.47 21.33 7.40
CA PHE A 201 -0.56 19.87 7.49
C PHE A 201 -1.96 19.35 7.14
N GLU A 202 -2.05 18.10 6.71
CA GLU A 202 -3.28 17.31 6.55
C GLU A 202 -3.28 16.21 7.63
N ALA A 203 -4.36 16.08 8.41
CA ALA A 203 -4.43 15.15 9.55
C ALA A 203 -5.44 14.02 9.32
N ASN A 204 -5.13 12.81 9.83
CA ASN A 204 -5.94 11.59 9.76
C ASN A 204 -6.38 11.22 8.32
N GLY A 205 -5.49 11.42 7.34
CA GLY A 205 -5.78 11.25 5.92
C GLY A 205 -5.28 9.93 5.33
N THR A 206 -5.39 9.81 4.00
CA THR A 206 -4.86 8.66 3.25
C THR A 206 -4.09 9.09 2.01
N LEU A 207 -2.96 8.45 1.77
CA LEU A 207 -2.16 8.55 0.58
C LEU A 207 -2.40 7.31 -0.29
N LYS A 208 -2.60 7.51 -1.60
CA LYS A 208 -2.77 6.42 -2.57
C LYS A 208 -1.62 6.44 -3.56
N LEU A 209 -0.98 5.30 -3.73
CA LEU A 209 0.25 5.10 -4.49
C LEU A 209 0.09 3.88 -5.41
N GLY A 210 0.70 3.95 -6.61
CA GLY A 210 0.54 2.95 -7.67
C GLY A 210 -0.75 3.15 -8.50
N THR A 211 -0.74 2.69 -9.75
CA THR A 211 -1.84 2.88 -10.71
C THR A 211 -2.60 1.58 -10.98
N VAL A 212 -1.86 0.52 -11.31
CA VAL A 212 -2.37 -0.84 -11.52
C VAL A 212 -2.42 -1.58 -10.19
N ASP A 213 -1.28 -1.64 -9.52
CA ASP A 213 -1.13 -2.11 -8.14
C ASP A 213 -1.35 -0.92 -7.20
N ARG A 214 -1.90 -1.16 -5.99
CA ARG A 214 -2.43 -0.07 -5.16
C ARG A 214 -2.03 -0.18 -3.70
N LEU A 215 -1.14 0.70 -3.27
CA LEU A 215 -0.86 0.97 -1.86
C LEU A 215 -1.73 2.12 -1.38
N ILE A 216 -2.68 1.82 -0.50
CA ILE A 216 -3.41 2.81 0.29
C ILE A 216 -2.78 2.84 1.68
N TYR A 217 -2.20 3.96 2.04
CA TYR A 217 -1.51 4.19 3.31
C TYR A 217 -2.22 5.29 4.10
N HIS A 218 -2.42 5.08 5.40
CA HIS A 218 -3.11 5.99 6.31
C HIS A 218 -2.08 6.70 7.20
N TYR A 219 -2.21 8.01 7.36
CA TYR A 219 -1.31 8.81 8.20
C TYR A 219 -2.07 9.57 9.27
N ASP A 220 -1.40 9.80 10.40
CA ASP A 220 -1.98 10.60 11.49
C ASP A 220 -1.79 12.10 11.17
N TYR A 221 -0.62 12.47 10.64
CA TYR A 221 -0.35 13.77 10.01
C TYR A 221 0.53 13.61 8.75
N LEU A 222 0.28 14.43 7.73
CA LEU A 222 1.11 14.60 6.53
C LEU A 222 1.39 16.10 6.36
N THR A 223 2.62 16.43 6.03
CA THR A 223 3.06 17.79 5.70
C THR A 223 4.08 17.75 4.56
N TYR A 224 4.52 18.93 4.14
CA TYR A 224 5.52 19.10 3.08
C TYR A 224 6.68 19.90 3.64
N ASP A 225 7.89 19.36 3.47
CA ASP A 225 9.11 20.13 3.68
C ASP A 225 9.15 21.24 2.62
N THR A 226 9.20 22.50 3.07
CA THR A 226 9.18 23.68 2.20
C THR A 226 10.53 23.99 1.58
N GLU A 227 11.62 23.44 2.11
CA GLU A 227 12.99 23.60 1.59
C GLU A 227 13.32 22.49 0.58
N THR A 228 13.06 21.23 0.93
CA THR A 228 13.37 20.08 0.07
C THR A 228 12.21 19.65 -0.85
N GLY A 229 10.97 20.12 -0.58
CA GLY A 229 9.78 19.76 -1.34
C GLY A 229 9.25 18.33 -1.11
N ASN A 230 9.84 17.60 -0.16
CA ASN A 230 9.51 16.21 0.16
C ASN A 230 8.20 16.08 0.95
N VAL A 231 7.53 14.94 0.82
CA VAL A 231 6.40 14.57 1.68
C VAL A 231 6.95 14.04 3.00
N VAL A 232 6.49 14.61 4.12
CA VAL A 232 6.84 14.14 5.46
C VAL A 232 5.56 13.68 6.16
N ILE A 233 5.53 12.42 6.56
CA ILE A 233 4.44 11.82 7.33
C ILE A 233 4.89 11.65 8.78
N PHE A 234 3.98 11.95 9.71
CA PHE A 234 4.10 11.65 11.12
C PHE A 234 2.98 10.70 11.56
N ASN A 235 3.32 9.48 12.00
CA ASN A 235 2.38 8.63 12.75
C ASN A 235 2.65 8.80 14.25
N LEU A 236 1.61 9.01 15.06
CA LEU A 236 1.70 9.01 16.52
C LEU A 236 1.90 7.59 17.09
N THR A 237 1.61 6.57 16.29
CA THR A 237 1.78 5.16 16.66
C THR A 237 2.90 4.48 15.87
N PRO A 238 3.67 3.57 16.47
CA PRO A 238 4.83 2.94 15.84
C PRO A 238 4.45 1.69 15.05
N ASP A 239 3.31 1.71 14.37
CA ASP A 239 2.68 0.54 13.77
C ASP A 239 3.06 0.32 12.30
N THR A 240 3.71 1.28 11.64
CA THR A 240 4.28 1.00 10.30
C THR A 240 5.57 0.18 10.43
N PRO A 241 5.68 -1.01 9.80
CA PRO A 241 6.89 -1.82 9.87
C PRO A 241 8.04 -1.16 9.11
N LYS A 242 9.28 -1.52 9.44
CA LYS A 242 10.49 -1.03 8.75
C LYS A 242 10.42 -1.30 7.25
N LYS A 243 9.88 -2.45 6.85
CA LYS A 243 9.69 -2.81 5.43
C LYS A 243 8.71 -1.90 4.67
N LEU A 244 7.74 -1.27 5.35
CA LEU A 244 6.84 -0.30 4.74
C LEU A 244 7.38 1.14 4.83
N LYS A 245 8.09 1.53 5.91
CA LYS A 245 8.87 2.80 5.94
C LYS A 245 9.83 2.85 4.75
N ASN A 246 10.61 1.78 4.52
CA ASN A 246 11.51 1.67 3.38
C ASN A 246 10.79 1.82 2.01
N LEU A 247 9.61 1.24 1.85
CA LEU A 247 8.83 1.36 0.62
C LEU A 247 8.33 2.80 0.39
N LEU A 248 7.79 3.44 1.43
CA LEU A 248 7.36 4.84 1.37
C LEU A 248 8.52 5.77 1.03
N SER A 249 9.71 5.54 1.59
CA SER A 249 10.91 6.32 1.25
C SER A 249 11.36 6.14 -0.20
N ALA A 250 11.18 4.95 -0.80
CA ALA A 250 11.40 4.75 -2.24
C ALA A 250 10.36 5.49 -3.12
N TYR A 251 9.18 5.81 -2.57
CA TYR A 251 8.18 6.70 -3.16
C TYR A 251 8.43 8.20 -2.87
N GLY A 252 9.56 8.57 -2.25
CA GLY A 252 9.89 9.97 -1.91
C GLY A 252 9.20 10.50 -0.66
N ILE A 253 8.78 9.61 0.24
CA ILE A 253 8.03 9.94 1.46
C ILE A 253 8.89 9.63 2.69
N THR A 254 9.23 10.66 3.45
CA THR A 254 9.82 10.52 4.78
C THR A 254 8.71 10.14 5.76
N LEU A 255 8.92 9.12 6.59
CA LEU A 255 7.94 8.67 7.58
C LEU A 255 8.56 8.64 8.98
N GLU A 256 8.17 9.56 9.83
CA GLU A 256 8.57 9.59 11.24
C GLU A 256 7.44 9.07 12.15
N GLN A 257 7.82 8.27 13.13
CA GLN A 257 6.94 7.62 14.10
C GLN A 257 7.79 7.15 15.30
N PRO A 258 7.19 6.73 16.43
CA PRO A 258 7.96 6.21 17.55
C PRO A 258 8.69 4.91 17.22
N GLU A 259 9.62 4.48 18.07
CA GLU A 259 10.27 3.17 17.92
C GLU A 259 9.24 2.02 18.02
N GLY A 260 9.35 1.06 17.09
CA GLY A 260 8.33 0.05 16.86
C GLY A 260 8.72 -1.39 17.19
N TYR A 261 7.68 -2.22 17.24
CA TYR A 261 7.79 -3.65 17.52
C TYR A 261 8.72 -4.35 16.52
N LYS A 262 9.44 -5.37 17.00
CA LYS A 262 10.27 -6.22 16.13
C LYS A 262 9.38 -6.99 15.14
N GLU A 263 9.82 -7.07 13.89
CA GLU A 263 9.11 -7.84 12.84
C GLU A 263 9.37 -9.35 13.03
N ASP A 264 8.50 -10.03 13.79
CA ASP A 264 8.55 -11.49 13.93
C ASP A 264 7.94 -12.20 12.71
N GLY A 265 8.74 -13.06 12.07
CA GLY A 265 8.30 -13.90 10.96
C GLY A 265 9.43 -14.40 10.06
N LYS A 266 9.12 -15.39 9.21
CA LYS A 266 10.03 -15.84 8.14
C LYS A 266 9.62 -15.19 6.82
N ALA A 267 10.59 -14.61 6.11
CA ALA A 267 10.39 -14.06 4.77
C ALA A 267 9.96 -15.16 3.77
N GLY A 268 9.14 -14.79 2.79
CA GLY A 268 8.69 -15.66 1.71
C GLY A 268 9.78 -15.94 0.67
N ILE A 269 9.51 -16.87 -0.24
CA ILE A 269 10.44 -17.25 -1.31
C ILE A 269 10.16 -16.43 -2.58
N PHE A 270 11.17 -15.70 -3.07
CA PHE A 270 11.12 -15.04 -4.38
C PHE A 270 11.63 -15.93 -5.52
N LYS A 271 10.97 -15.85 -6.68
CA LYS A 271 11.43 -16.37 -7.97
C LYS A 271 11.05 -15.41 -9.10
N LEU A 272 11.98 -15.21 -10.03
CA LEU A 272 11.77 -14.53 -11.31
C LEU A 272 11.94 -15.56 -12.43
N LEU A 273 10.99 -15.62 -13.35
CA LEU A 273 11.09 -16.47 -14.55
C LEU A 273 11.64 -15.60 -15.69
N THR A 274 12.56 -16.16 -16.47
CA THR A 274 13.35 -15.41 -17.46
C THR A 274 13.49 -16.18 -18.77
N GLY A 275 13.77 -15.47 -19.86
CA GLY A 275 13.86 -16.02 -21.22
C GLY A 275 12.54 -15.91 -21.99
N ASN A 276 12.45 -16.63 -23.11
CA ASN A 276 11.28 -16.64 -23.99
C ASN A 276 10.04 -17.25 -23.29
N PRO A 277 8.82 -16.94 -23.77
CA PRO A 277 7.57 -17.36 -23.14
C PRO A 277 7.47 -18.86 -22.82
N GLU A 278 7.91 -19.76 -23.71
CA GLU A 278 7.88 -21.21 -23.47
C GLU A 278 8.82 -21.62 -22.33
N LEU A 279 10.01 -20.98 -22.23
CA LEU A 279 10.94 -21.24 -21.14
C LEU A 279 10.44 -20.66 -19.81
N LYS A 280 9.70 -19.54 -19.82
CA LYS A 280 9.01 -19.03 -18.62
C LYS A 280 8.00 -20.06 -18.10
N VAL A 281 7.10 -20.56 -18.96
CA VAL A 281 6.10 -21.57 -18.58
C VAL A 281 6.76 -22.90 -18.17
N ALA A 282 7.83 -23.33 -18.86
CA ALA A 282 8.58 -24.53 -18.49
C ALA A 282 9.31 -24.40 -17.15
N LYS A 283 9.86 -23.21 -16.83
CA LYS A 283 10.43 -22.90 -15.51
C LYS A 283 9.35 -22.93 -14.42
N LEU A 284 8.15 -22.43 -14.70
CA LEU A 284 7.00 -22.48 -13.78
C LEU A 284 6.57 -23.94 -13.49
N LEU A 285 6.30 -24.74 -14.52
CA LEU A 285 5.89 -26.15 -14.33
C LEU A 285 6.96 -26.95 -13.58
N LYS A 286 8.25 -26.75 -13.89
CA LYS A 286 9.39 -27.34 -13.17
C LYS A 286 9.42 -26.95 -11.68
N LEU A 287 9.12 -25.69 -11.36
CA LEU A 287 9.10 -25.20 -9.96
C LEU A 287 7.94 -25.83 -9.16
N LEU A 288 6.77 -25.99 -9.77
CA LEU A 288 5.56 -26.50 -9.12
C LEU A 288 5.57 -28.03 -8.96
N THR A 289 6.03 -28.76 -9.98
CA THR A 289 5.99 -30.24 -10.03
C THR A 289 7.29 -30.92 -9.60
N ARG A 290 8.41 -30.18 -9.60
CA ARG A 290 9.79 -30.70 -9.53
C ARG A 290 10.21 -31.58 -10.73
N GLU A 291 9.37 -31.75 -11.75
CA GLU A 291 9.72 -32.46 -12.98
C GLU A 291 10.68 -31.61 -13.85
N ARG A 292 11.68 -32.25 -14.47
CA ARG A 292 12.55 -31.61 -15.46
C ARG A 292 11.95 -31.82 -16.86
N PRO A 293 11.64 -30.77 -17.64
CA PRO A 293 11.17 -30.94 -19.01
C PRO A 293 12.26 -31.49 -19.92
N VAL A 294 11.83 -32.20 -20.97
CA VAL A 294 12.64 -32.53 -22.14
C VAL A 294 12.42 -31.42 -23.17
N LYS A 295 13.50 -30.77 -23.64
CA LYS A 295 13.42 -29.81 -24.76
C LYS A 295 13.20 -30.58 -26.07
N THR A 296 12.32 -30.08 -26.93
CA THR A 296 12.10 -30.55 -28.30
C THR A 296 12.29 -29.38 -29.28
N PRO A 297 12.30 -29.61 -30.60
CA PRO A 297 12.34 -28.51 -31.58
C PRO A 297 11.16 -27.54 -31.42
N TYR A 298 9.98 -28.06 -31.06
CA TYR A 298 8.73 -27.30 -30.95
C TYR A 298 8.37 -26.85 -29.53
N GLY A 299 9.24 -27.04 -28.51
CA GLY A 299 9.00 -26.56 -27.15
C GLY A 299 9.52 -27.46 -26.02
N PHE A 300 8.70 -27.69 -24.99
CA PHE A 300 9.07 -28.37 -23.74
C PHE A 300 8.04 -29.44 -23.31
N LEU A 301 8.48 -30.69 -23.23
CA LEU A 301 7.66 -31.86 -22.90
C LEU A 301 7.85 -32.31 -21.44
N PHE A 302 6.74 -32.46 -20.72
CA PHE A 302 6.67 -33.01 -19.37
C PHE A 302 5.99 -34.39 -19.42
N LYS A 303 6.77 -35.46 -19.19
CA LYS A 303 6.33 -36.85 -19.38
C LYS A 303 5.42 -37.34 -18.25
N LYS A 304 5.64 -36.93 -16.99
CA LYS A 304 4.86 -37.42 -15.84
C LYS A 304 3.51 -36.72 -15.75
N ILE A 305 3.45 -35.40 -15.87
CA ILE A 305 2.17 -34.66 -15.88
C ILE A 305 1.46 -34.64 -17.26
N LYS A 306 2.01 -35.31 -18.28
CA LYS A 306 1.45 -35.37 -19.64
C LYS A 306 1.11 -33.99 -20.23
N VAL A 307 2.03 -33.03 -20.12
CA VAL A 307 1.89 -31.68 -20.71
C VAL A 307 2.96 -31.46 -21.78
N PHE A 308 2.57 -30.84 -22.90
CA PHE A 308 3.50 -30.34 -23.91
C PHE A 308 3.27 -28.84 -24.10
N ILE A 309 4.25 -28.02 -23.68
CA ILE A 309 4.29 -26.58 -23.98
C ILE A 309 4.89 -26.43 -25.38
N THR A 310 4.24 -25.69 -26.27
CA THR A 310 4.68 -25.58 -27.67
C THR A 310 4.82 -24.13 -28.13
N SER A 311 5.78 -23.86 -29.00
CA SER A 311 5.80 -22.58 -29.74
C SER A 311 4.55 -22.46 -30.65
N PRO A 312 4.24 -21.26 -31.18
CA PRO A 312 3.16 -21.08 -32.15
C PRO A 312 3.32 -21.93 -33.42
N GLU A 313 4.55 -22.23 -33.81
CA GLU A 313 4.96 -22.79 -35.12
C GLU A 313 4.78 -24.32 -35.24
N ILE A 314 4.14 -24.97 -34.26
CA ILE A 314 4.04 -26.44 -34.22
C ILE A 314 3.17 -27.01 -35.35
N ASN A 315 3.75 -27.95 -36.11
CA ASN A 315 3.08 -28.77 -37.13
C ASN A 315 1.75 -29.37 -36.59
N PRO A 316 0.61 -29.21 -37.29
CA PRO A 316 -0.67 -29.84 -36.96
C PRO A 316 -0.61 -31.37 -36.74
N GLU A 317 0.24 -32.09 -37.47
CA GLU A 317 0.46 -33.53 -37.32
C GLU A 317 1.11 -33.84 -35.96
N GLU A 318 2.17 -33.11 -35.58
CA GLU A 318 2.85 -33.30 -34.29
C GLU A 318 1.92 -32.94 -33.12
N LYS A 319 1.16 -31.84 -33.28
CA LYS A 319 0.11 -31.41 -32.34
C LYS A 319 -0.98 -32.48 -32.17
N THR A 320 -1.29 -33.24 -33.24
CA THR A 320 -2.26 -34.35 -33.22
C THR A 320 -1.66 -35.61 -32.61
N ARG A 321 -0.44 -35.98 -33.02
CA ARG A 321 0.33 -37.11 -32.48
C ARG A 321 0.48 -37.01 -30.95
N LYS A 322 0.83 -35.83 -30.43
CA LYS A 322 0.96 -35.63 -28.97
C LYS A 322 -0.38 -35.67 -28.23
N LYS A 323 -1.49 -35.26 -28.84
CA LYS A 323 -2.83 -35.51 -28.27
C LYS A 323 -3.16 -37.00 -28.21
N MET A 324 -2.84 -37.77 -29.26
CA MET A 324 -3.03 -39.23 -29.30
C MET A 324 -2.15 -39.98 -28.29
N GLU A 325 -0.92 -39.51 -28.06
CA GLU A 325 -0.06 -39.97 -26.94
C GLU A 325 -0.58 -39.57 -25.54
N GLY A 326 -1.75 -38.93 -25.45
CA GLY A 326 -2.40 -38.51 -24.20
C GLY A 326 -1.79 -37.27 -23.56
N PHE A 327 -1.04 -36.44 -24.30
CA PHE A 327 -0.53 -35.17 -23.78
C PHE A 327 -1.52 -34.03 -24.02
N LYS A 328 -1.72 -33.20 -22.99
CA LYS A 328 -2.36 -31.89 -23.13
C LYS A 328 -1.37 -30.93 -23.77
N VAL A 329 -1.57 -30.65 -25.05
CA VAL A 329 -0.76 -29.72 -25.85
C VAL A 329 -1.24 -28.29 -25.61
N ILE A 330 -0.32 -27.40 -25.24
CA ILE A 330 -0.59 -26.03 -24.82
C ILE A 330 0.30 -25.09 -25.66
N PRO A 331 -0.26 -24.39 -26.66
CA PRO A 331 0.49 -23.37 -27.39
C PRO A 331 0.78 -22.18 -26.46
N VAL A 332 1.93 -21.55 -26.69
CA VAL A 332 2.29 -20.30 -26.02
C VAL A 332 1.92 -19.13 -26.91
N GLU A 333 1.00 -18.30 -26.41
CA GLU A 333 0.54 -17.09 -27.06
C GLU A 333 1.32 -15.91 -26.44
N GLU A 334 2.24 -15.28 -27.19
CA GLU A 334 3.10 -14.23 -26.63
C GLU A 334 2.28 -13.03 -26.11
N GLU A 335 1.25 -12.64 -26.86
CA GLU A 335 0.29 -11.59 -26.49
C GLU A 335 -0.59 -11.96 -25.28
N ASN A 336 -0.65 -13.24 -24.89
CA ASN A 336 -1.58 -13.75 -23.88
C ASN A 336 -0.95 -14.79 -22.94
N LEU A 337 0.28 -14.53 -22.50
CA LEU A 337 1.04 -15.43 -21.63
C LEU A 337 0.30 -15.78 -20.31
N GLU A 338 -0.59 -14.90 -19.80
CA GLU A 338 -1.45 -15.22 -18.64
C GLU A 338 -2.37 -16.41 -18.93
N ASN A 339 -3.00 -16.48 -20.11
CA ASN A 339 -3.86 -17.60 -20.48
C ASN A 339 -3.07 -18.89 -20.71
N THR A 340 -1.92 -18.83 -21.40
CA THR A 340 -1.01 -19.99 -21.51
C THR A 340 -0.61 -20.51 -20.13
N ILE A 341 -0.21 -19.62 -19.21
CA ILE A 341 0.13 -19.98 -17.82
C ILE A 341 -1.06 -20.60 -17.11
N LYS A 342 -2.25 -20.00 -17.20
CA LYS A 342 -3.48 -20.51 -16.60
C LYS A 342 -3.76 -21.93 -17.09
N LEU A 343 -3.71 -22.18 -18.40
CA LEU A 343 -3.91 -23.49 -19.01
C LEU A 343 -2.84 -24.50 -18.55
N ALA A 344 -1.57 -24.08 -18.47
CA ALA A 344 -0.46 -24.92 -18.03
C ALA A 344 -0.61 -25.36 -16.57
N VAL A 345 -0.90 -24.44 -15.65
CA VAL A 345 -1.08 -24.78 -14.22
C VAL A 345 -2.38 -25.57 -14.01
N GLN A 346 -3.46 -25.28 -14.76
CA GLN A 346 -4.69 -26.11 -14.82
C GLN A 346 -4.48 -27.52 -15.44
N SER A 347 -3.25 -27.88 -15.83
CA SER A 347 -2.91 -29.23 -16.31
C SER A 347 -2.17 -30.05 -15.25
N ILE A 348 -1.96 -29.49 -14.06
CA ILE A 348 -1.37 -30.16 -12.90
C ILE A 348 -2.52 -30.48 -11.92
N PRO A 349 -2.53 -31.62 -11.22
CA PRO A 349 -3.54 -31.95 -10.21
C PRO A 349 -3.37 -31.13 -8.91
N PHE A 350 -3.53 -29.80 -9.00
CA PHE A 350 -3.45 -28.84 -7.89
C PHE A 350 -4.59 -27.82 -7.96
N ALA A 351 -4.90 -27.16 -6.84
CA ALA A 351 -5.95 -26.15 -6.79
C ALA A 351 -5.45 -24.80 -7.34
N VAL A 352 -6.01 -24.37 -8.47
CA VAL A 352 -5.69 -23.11 -9.15
C VAL A 352 -6.88 -22.18 -9.10
N GLN A 353 -6.70 -20.96 -8.59
CA GLN A 353 -7.74 -19.92 -8.61
C GLN A 353 -7.15 -18.57 -9.03
N LYS A 354 -7.86 -17.82 -9.90
CA LYS A 354 -7.59 -16.40 -10.09
C LYS A 354 -7.96 -15.70 -8.78
N ILE A 355 -7.02 -14.98 -8.15
CA ILE A 355 -7.30 -14.23 -6.92
C ILE A 355 -6.84 -12.79 -7.07
N LYS A 356 -7.59 -11.87 -6.46
CA LYS A 356 -7.02 -10.57 -6.10
C LYS A 356 -6.26 -10.76 -4.79
N LEU A 357 -4.93 -10.64 -4.81
CA LEU A 357 -4.17 -10.63 -3.57
C LEU A 357 -4.33 -9.25 -2.95
N VAL A 358 -5.12 -9.19 -1.89
CA VAL A 358 -5.19 -8.03 -1.02
C VAL A 358 -4.29 -8.33 0.17
N ILE A 359 -3.07 -7.76 0.18
CA ILE A 359 -2.22 -7.68 1.37
C ILE A 359 -2.85 -6.63 2.27
N VAL A 360 -3.87 -7.07 3.00
CA VAL A 360 -4.46 -6.33 4.10
C VAL A 360 -3.50 -6.45 5.28
N GLU A 361 -3.11 -5.31 5.87
CA GLU A 361 -2.41 -5.20 7.17
C GLU A 361 -0.92 -5.64 7.24
N PRO A 362 -0.02 -4.71 7.62
CA PRO A 362 1.19 -5.01 8.39
C PRO A 362 0.87 -5.60 9.78
N PRO A 363 1.83 -6.28 10.44
CA PRO A 363 1.59 -6.83 11.78
C PRO A 363 1.36 -5.68 12.78
N GLY A 364 0.43 -5.85 13.71
CA GLY A 364 0.09 -4.86 14.75
C GLY A 364 -0.85 -3.71 14.32
N THR A 365 -0.90 -3.33 13.04
CA THR A 365 -1.67 -2.16 12.53
C THR A 365 -3.20 -2.32 12.53
N VAL A 366 -3.67 -3.55 12.61
CA VAL A 366 -5.02 -4.08 12.34
C VAL A 366 -6.04 -3.10 11.76
N GLY A 367 -6.15 -3.13 10.43
CA GLY A 367 -7.05 -2.32 9.61
C GLY A 367 -6.60 -0.88 9.42
N LYS A 368 -5.89 -0.29 10.40
CA LYS A 368 -5.71 1.18 10.48
C LYS A 368 -4.68 1.74 9.51
N ARG A 369 -3.52 1.08 9.29
CA ARG A 369 -2.34 1.74 8.70
C ARG A 369 -2.17 1.60 7.19
N SER A 370 -2.35 0.41 6.60
CA SER A 370 -2.22 0.26 5.15
C SER A 370 -2.88 -1.00 4.56
N ARG A 371 -3.31 -0.85 3.30
CA ARG A 371 -3.79 -1.93 2.42
C ARG A 371 -3.00 -1.88 1.11
N PHE A 372 -2.43 -3.00 0.71
CA PHE A 372 -1.69 -3.12 -0.55
C PHE A 372 -2.36 -4.18 -1.44
N GLU A 373 -2.70 -3.84 -2.69
CA GLU A 373 -3.44 -4.71 -3.60
C GLU A 373 -2.63 -5.01 -4.87
N ILE A 374 -2.47 -6.30 -5.19
CA ILE A 374 -1.85 -6.79 -6.43
C ILE A 374 -2.76 -7.84 -7.09
N ARG A 375 -2.77 -7.90 -8.42
CA ARG A 375 -3.55 -8.89 -9.21
C ARG A 375 -2.67 -10.06 -9.64
N GLY A 376 -3.19 -11.29 -9.59
CA GLY A 376 -2.42 -12.47 -10.00
C GLY A 376 -3.15 -13.80 -9.83
N LEU A 377 -2.38 -14.88 -9.78
CA LEU A 377 -2.87 -16.26 -9.63
C LEU A 377 -2.35 -16.84 -8.31
N SER A 378 -3.21 -17.52 -7.54
CA SER A 378 -2.77 -18.34 -6.41
C SER A 378 -2.59 -19.78 -6.86
N ILE A 379 -1.47 -20.38 -6.48
CA ILE A 379 -1.12 -21.76 -6.81
C ILE A 379 -0.76 -22.47 -5.51
N ASP A 380 -1.63 -23.39 -5.09
CA ASP A 380 -1.48 -24.16 -3.86
C ASP A 380 -0.87 -25.53 -4.17
N ILE A 381 0.32 -25.79 -3.63
CA ILE A 381 1.00 -27.09 -3.69
C ILE A 381 1.18 -27.65 -2.26
N PRO A 382 1.45 -28.95 -2.08
CA PRO A 382 1.68 -29.54 -0.76
C PRO A 382 2.71 -28.76 0.07
N GLY A 383 2.25 -28.18 1.18
CA GLY A 383 3.06 -27.39 2.11
C GLY A 383 3.43 -25.96 1.68
N LYS A 384 3.03 -25.46 0.50
CA LYS A 384 3.33 -24.08 0.05
C LYS A 384 2.24 -23.49 -0.85
N ARG A 385 1.84 -22.25 -0.57
CA ARG A 385 1.13 -21.36 -1.50
C ARG A 385 2.14 -20.44 -2.19
N TYR A 386 2.06 -20.35 -3.52
CA TYR A 386 2.73 -19.32 -4.32
C TYR A 386 1.72 -18.33 -4.89
N PHE A 387 2.10 -17.07 -4.97
CA PHE A 387 1.40 -16.05 -5.72
C PHE A 387 2.20 -15.68 -6.97
N LEU A 388 1.53 -15.66 -8.13
CA LEU A 388 2.15 -15.54 -9.45
C LEU A 388 1.60 -14.30 -10.17
N ILE A 389 2.50 -13.39 -10.57
CA ILE A 389 2.17 -12.09 -11.18
C ILE A 389 3.00 -11.81 -12.45
N PRO A 390 2.45 -11.08 -13.45
CA PRO A 390 3.17 -10.76 -14.70
C PRO A 390 4.30 -9.73 -14.51
N GLY A 391 4.34 -9.06 -13.36
CA GLY A 391 5.25 -7.97 -13.06
C GLY A 391 4.75 -7.18 -11.86
N VAL A 392 5.49 -6.15 -11.49
CA VAL A 392 5.06 -5.04 -10.64
C VAL A 392 5.38 -3.75 -11.39
N GLU A 393 4.60 -2.68 -11.19
CA GLU A 393 4.98 -1.34 -11.71
C GLU A 393 6.31 -0.86 -11.10
N LYS A 394 6.66 -1.36 -9.91
CA LYS A 394 7.70 -0.82 -9.01
C LYS A 394 8.50 -1.90 -8.28
N PRO A 395 9.76 -2.19 -8.66
CA PRO A 395 10.58 -3.25 -8.04
C PRO A 395 10.78 -3.14 -6.52
N GLU A 396 10.72 -1.92 -5.96
CA GLU A 396 10.80 -1.64 -4.51
C GLU A 396 9.69 -2.31 -3.69
N GLU A 397 8.58 -2.72 -4.31
CA GLU A 397 7.46 -3.41 -3.67
C GLU A 397 7.77 -4.89 -3.40
N ILE A 398 8.68 -5.50 -4.17
CA ILE A 398 9.03 -6.92 -4.07
C ILE A 398 9.58 -7.28 -2.65
N PRO A 399 10.56 -6.54 -2.07
CA PRO A 399 11.01 -6.76 -0.70
C PRO A 399 9.92 -6.63 0.38
N TYR A 400 8.88 -5.82 0.15
CA TYR A 400 7.76 -5.64 1.09
C TYR A 400 6.77 -6.82 1.01
N ILE A 401 6.43 -7.28 -0.20
CA ILE A 401 5.59 -8.49 -0.39
C ILE A 401 6.25 -9.70 0.28
N ILE A 402 7.55 -9.89 0.05
CA ILE A 402 8.35 -11.00 0.59
C ILE A 402 8.37 -10.99 2.12
N SER A 403 8.47 -9.83 2.78
CA SER A 403 8.51 -9.75 4.24
C SER A 403 7.15 -10.02 4.92
N ARG A 404 6.06 -10.15 4.15
CA ARG A 404 4.78 -10.69 4.65
C ARG A 404 4.71 -12.22 4.63
N GLY A 405 5.82 -12.92 4.34
CA GLY A 405 5.89 -14.38 4.24
C GLY A 405 5.35 -14.94 2.92
N ILE A 406 5.06 -14.08 1.94
CA ILE A 406 4.43 -14.46 0.67
C ILE A 406 5.48 -15.02 -0.29
N ASN A 407 5.29 -16.25 -0.76
CA ASN A 407 6.12 -16.81 -1.81
C ASN A 407 5.70 -16.23 -3.15
N LEU A 408 6.52 -15.35 -3.72
CA LEU A 408 6.23 -14.58 -4.92
C LEU A 408 6.97 -15.15 -6.13
N ILE A 409 6.23 -15.36 -7.22
CA ILE A 409 6.76 -15.67 -8.55
C ILE A 409 6.38 -14.53 -9.49
N ILE A 410 7.37 -13.95 -10.18
CA ILE A 410 7.17 -13.00 -11.28
C ILE A 410 7.53 -13.70 -12.59
N TYR A 411 6.73 -13.55 -13.65
CA TYR A 411 6.89 -14.30 -14.90
C TYR A 411 7.32 -13.52 -16.15
#